data_AF-A0A0J6YGH6-F1
#
_entry.id   AF-A0A0J6YGH6-F1
#
_cell.length_a   1.000
_cell.length_b   1.000
_cell.length_c   1.000
_cell.angle_alpha   90.00
_cell.angle_beta   90.00
_cell.angle_gamma   90.00
#
_symmetry.space_group_name_H-M   'P 1'
#
loop_
_entity.id
_entity.type
_entity.pdbx_description
1 polymer ?
#
loop_
_entity_poly.entity_id
_entity_poly.type
_entity_poly.pdbx_seq_one_letter_code
_entity_poly.pdbx_strand_id
1 'polypeptide(L)'
;MDTPSPKHRRNRSLRATRPRSSTKGPLDMPDEYAPLSRISSKGGIILMTDRTVESPKQSGDPPKTRTSHSASQSTSSTRGSVPSTPTLSVDKSFSFLLRRDIYHPLSQLEVPPAFRSEFRALPPNASLHSALLILDDLLSEGHFLLAAHFSAAILTSPIISSNDHSSIFSLFYTRLACLELCGNTLLAAQEVKALEDLSSAFYYLDSDTGSRSQHVVPWPLRVLAVRLQSIGFGDARRGITGLYELGLEARTQILRPEIGHEEKNMWKERLGDLGIRAVNTLIEMGDLEAARRSLASMKVPQANGLEIARMVLLHLRIGDIEAARVLLESSPNVSGGILGPLLSMAEGRFTDAVTEWRNLREHQVITEDETLVAQNLAVCLLYVGKLNEVTPYIVFFVWADSLIVKSQGKYSSLSSEATNLFRASRLTSQQSTNFARRIHKISNSI
;
A
#
# COMPACT_ATOMS: atom_id res chain seq x y z
N MET A 1 5.43 -57.62 68.79
CA MET A 1 4.93 -56.23 68.69
C MET A 1 5.85 -55.53 67.72
N ASP A 2 5.51 -55.52 66.43
CA ASP A 2 6.24 -54.74 65.42
C ASP A 2 5.21 -54.19 64.43
N THR A 3 5.06 -52.87 64.46
CA THR A 3 4.15 -52.11 63.59
C THR A 3 4.92 -51.62 62.36
N PRO A 4 4.34 -51.71 61.15
CA PRO A 4 5.05 -51.35 59.92
C PRO A 4 5.11 -49.84 59.70
N SER A 5 6.28 -49.40 59.24
CA SER A 5 6.66 -48.03 58.89
C SER A 5 5.88 -47.45 57.69
N PRO A 6 5.74 -46.12 57.60
CA PRO A 6 4.81 -45.46 56.68
C PRO A 6 5.34 -45.37 55.23
N LYS A 7 4.44 -45.67 54.29
CA LYS A 7 4.66 -45.66 52.84
C LYS A 7 5.01 -44.26 52.30
N HIS A 8 6.10 -44.16 51.54
CA HIS A 8 6.47 -43.00 50.73
C HIS A 8 5.36 -42.68 49.69
N ARG A 9 4.62 -41.60 49.93
CA ARG A 9 3.71 -40.99 48.95
C ARG A 9 4.53 -40.13 47.99
N ARG A 10 4.66 -40.53 46.72
CA ARG A 10 5.22 -39.68 45.65
C ARG A 10 4.25 -38.54 45.35
N ASN A 11 4.67 -37.30 45.61
CA ASN A 11 3.95 -36.11 45.15
C ASN A 11 3.96 -36.08 43.61
N ARG A 12 2.79 -36.26 43.02
CA ARG A 12 2.56 -36.10 41.57
C ARG A 12 2.68 -34.60 41.28
N SER A 13 3.83 -34.17 40.74
CA SER A 13 4.04 -32.82 40.25
C SER A 13 3.06 -32.53 39.12
N LEU A 14 1.93 -31.89 39.42
CA LEU A 14 1.04 -31.25 38.45
C LEU A 14 1.77 -30.03 37.87
N ARG A 15 2.76 -30.26 37.02
CA ARG A 15 3.36 -29.22 36.20
C ARG A 15 2.33 -28.86 35.16
N ALA A 16 1.50 -27.85 35.46
CA ALA A 16 0.63 -27.22 34.50
C ALA A 16 1.48 -26.88 33.26
N THR A 17 1.25 -27.60 32.16
CA THR A 17 1.83 -27.25 30.86
C THR A 17 1.40 -25.83 30.57
N ARG A 18 2.37 -24.90 30.56
CA ARG A 18 2.14 -23.57 30.00
C ARG A 18 1.46 -23.78 28.64
N PRO A 19 0.28 -23.19 28.39
CA PRO A 19 -0.33 -23.29 27.07
C PRO A 19 0.72 -22.80 26.07
N ARG A 20 1.01 -23.64 25.06
CA ARG A 20 1.93 -23.33 23.97
C ARG A 20 1.59 -21.91 23.50
N SER A 21 2.56 -21.00 23.52
CA SER A 21 2.36 -19.69 22.92
C SER A 21 1.90 -19.93 21.49
N SER A 22 0.78 -19.31 21.10
CA SER A 22 0.31 -19.37 19.73
C SER A 22 1.47 -19.02 18.81
N THR A 23 1.83 -19.93 17.91
CA THR A 23 2.90 -19.76 16.92
C THR A 23 2.46 -18.88 15.75
N LYS A 24 1.30 -18.22 15.89
CA LYS A 24 0.75 -17.35 14.86
C LYS A 24 1.57 -16.08 14.74
N GLY A 25 2.04 -15.81 13.53
CA GLY A 25 2.77 -14.60 13.18
C GLY A 25 1.88 -13.35 13.20
N PRO A 26 2.49 -12.15 13.11
CA PRO A 26 1.79 -10.86 13.15
C PRO A 26 0.84 -10.63 11.97
N LEU A 27 0.97 -11.38 10.88
CA LEU A 27 0.10 -11.30 9.70
C LEU A 27 -0.97 -12.40 9.66
N ASP A 28 -0.95 -13.36 10.60
CA ASP A 28 -1.96 -14.40 10.64
C ASP A 28 -3.30 -13.85 11.14
N MET A 29 -4.40 -14.46 10.71
CA MET A 29 -5.71 -14.10 11.22
C MET A 29 -5.87 -14.52 12.70
N PRO A 30 -6.29 -13.60 13.59
CA PRO A 30 -6.56 -13.96 14.98
C PRO A 30 -7.76 -14.91 15.08
N ASP A 31 -7.72 -15.85 16.01
CA ASP A 31 -8.87 -16.71 16.31
C ASP A 31 -9.94 -15.89 17.03
N GLU A 32 -11.20 -15.97 16.57
CA GLU A 32 -12.32 -15.21 17.15
C GLU A 32 -12.63 -15.58 18.62
N TYR A 33 -12.02 -16.66 19.13
CA TYR A 33 -12.21 -17.17 20.49
C TYR A 33 -10.94 -17.16 21.34
N ALA A 34 -9.86 -16.49 20.91
CA ALA A 34 -8.63 -16.43 21.71
C ALA A 34 -8.79 -15.45 22.89
N PRO A 35 -8.58 -15.88 24.15
CA PRO A 35 -8.70 -14.99 25.30
C PRO A 35 -7.61 -13.89 25.29
N LEU A 36 -8.02 -12.65 25.56
CA LEU A 36 -7.25 -11.38 25.47
C LEU A 36 -6.07 -11.23 26.45
N SER A 37 -5.53 -12.30 27.02
CA SER A 37 -4.70 -12.21 28.23
C SER A 37 -3.19 -12.01 28.00
N ARG A 38 -2.71 -11.48 26.86
CA ARG A 38 -1.25 -11.33 26.63
C ARG A 38 -0.72 -10.11 25.86
N ILE A 39 -1.53 -9.13 25.49
CA ILE A 39 -0.98 -7.90 24.89
C ILE A 39 -1.14 -6.76 25.91
N SER A 40 -0.36 -6.83 26.99
CA SER A 40 -0.23 -5.69 27.90
C SER A 40 0.77 -4.72 27.28
N SER A 41 0.23 -3.62 26.77
CA SER A 41 0.94 -2.39 26.47
C SER A 41 1.52 -1.83 27.77
N LYS A 42 2.81 -2.09 28.02
CA LYS A 42 3.73 -1.26 28.80
C LYS A 42 5.15 -1.85 28.74
N GLY A 43 6.03 -1.20 27.97
CA GLY A 43 7.47 -1.15 28.23
C GLY A 43 8.38 -2.14 27.49
N GLY A 44 9.17 -1.62 26.55
CA GLY A 44 10.57 -2.01 26.34
C GLY A 44 10.85 -3.25 25.48
N ILE A 45 11.44 -3.03 24.31
CA ILE A 45 12.19 -4.04 23.56
C ILE A 45 13.35 -4.52 24.45
N ILE A 46 13.29 -5.76 24.93
CA ILE A 46 14.45 -6.44 25.52
C ILE A 46 15.11 -7.26 24.41
N LEU A 47 16.19 -6.71 23.86
CA LEU A 47 17.17 -7.45 23.09
C LEU A 47 17.80 -8.50 24.01
N MET A 48 17.73 -9.77 23.64
CA MET A 48 18.43 -10.84 24.35
C MET A 48 19.93 -10.74 24.08
N THR A 49 20.72 -10.41 25.10
CA THR A 49 22.15 -10.70 25.17
C THR A 49 22.43 -11.64 26.34
N ASP A 50 23.27 -12.63 26.07
CA ASP A 50 23.50 -13.83 26.86
C ASP A 50 24.47 -13.60 28.05
N ARG A 51 24.11 -14.20 29.20
CA ARG A 51 24.89 -14.79 30.31
C ARG A 51 26.00 -14.07 31.14
N THR A 52 25.72 -14.07 32.46
CA THR A 52 26.58 -14.35 33.67
C THR A 52 27.70 -13.36 34.03
N VAL A 53 27.82 -12.81 35.26
CA VAL A 53 28.17 -13.44 36.57
C VAL A 53 27.72 -12.55 37.77
N GLU A 54 27.61 -13.15 38.97
CA GLU A 54 27.01 -12.73 40.24
C GLU A 54 27.71 -11.61 41.08
N SER A 55 26.89 -10.74 41.73
CA SER A 55 26.93 -10.18 43.13
C SER A 55 28.10 -9.29 43.65
N PRO A 56 27.95 -8.51 44.77
CA PRO A 56 26.77 -7.83 45.36
C PRO A 56 27.01 -6.39 45.99
N LYS A 57 25.89 -5.66 46.23
CA LYS A 57 25.56 -4.69 47.32
C LYS A 57 26.37 -3.39 47.57
N GLN A 58 25.66 -2.23 47.58
CA GLN A 58 25.60 -1.17 48.63
C GLN A 58 24.74 0.01 48.10
N SER A 59 23.52 0.25 48.59
CA SER A 59 23.11 1.15 49.69
C SER A 59 23.43 2.65 49.50
N GLY A 60 22.39 3.50 49.37
CA GLY A 60 22.50 4.95 49.60
C GLY A 60 21.47 5.83 48.88
N ASP A 61 20.24 5.91 49.39
CA ASP A 61 19.43 7.15 49.40
C ASP A 61 19.97 8.05 50.54
N PRO A 62 19.73 9.40 50.65
CA PRO A 62 18.42 10.07 50.46
C PRO A 62 18.54 11.59 49.99
N PRO A 63 17.67 12.57 50.35
CA PRO A 63 16.58 13.06 49.49
C PRO A 63 16.37 14.62 49.44
N LYS A 64 15.26 15.03 48.78
CA LYS A 64 14.45 16.29 48.92
C LYS A 64 14.88 17.54 48.15
N THR A 65 13.96 18.10 47.36
CA THR A 65 13.02 19.15 47.82
C THR A 65 11.86 19.37 46.85
N ARG A 66 10.66 19.47 47.42
CA ARG A 66 9.39 19.87 46.80
C ARG A 66 9.30 21.40 46.80
N THR A 67 8.79 21.99 45.73
CA THR A 67 8.10 23.28 45.80
C THR A 67 6.84 23.22 44.94
N SER A 68 5.72 23.28 45.64
CA SER A 68 4.36 23.43 45.16
C SER A 68 4.01 24.92 45.19
N HIS A 69 3.45 25.46 44.11
CA HIS A 69 2.64 26.67 44.16
C HIS A 69 1.34 26.47 43.38
N SER A 70 0.24 26.69 44.11
CA SER A 70 -1.15 26.66 43.66
C SER A 70 -1.67 28.09 43.44
N ALA A 71 -2.85 28.15 42.81
CA ALA A 71 -3.76 29.29 42.59
C ALA A 71 -3.45 30.11 41.31
N SER A 72 -4.41 30.42 40.45
CA SER A 72 -5.77 30.90 40.76
C SER A 72 -6.81 30.61 39.65
N GLN A 73 -8.05 30.40 40.10
CA GLN A 73 -9.29 30.33 39.33
C GLN A 73 -9.87 31.73 39.07
N SER A 74 -10.41 31.98 37.88
CA SER A 74 -11.56 32.87 37.57
C SER A 74 -11.90 32.65 36.08
N THR A 75 -13.10 32.65 35.51
CA THR A 75 -14.52 32.71 35.92
C THR A 75 -15.31 32.41 34.64
N SER A 76 -16.40 31.68 34.78
CA SER A 76 -17.35 31.31 33.72
C SER A 76 -17.99 32.50 32.99
N SER A 77 -18.20 32.38 31.67
CA SER A 77 -19.21 33.13 30.91
C SER A 77 -19.79 32.24 29.83
N THR A 78 -21.00 31.73 30.10
CA THR A 78 -21.82 30.91 29.21
C THR A 78 -22.58 31.80 28.23
N ARG A 79 -22.45 31.57 26.91
CA ARG A 79 -23.54 31.86 25.96
C ARG A 79 -23.38 31.09 24.64
N GLY A 80 -24.24 30.08 24.49
CA GLY A 80 -24.90 29.59 23.27
C GLY A 80 -24.09 29.42 21.99
N SER A 81 -23.82 28.17 21.62
CA SER A 81 -23.66 27.76 20.22
C SER A 81 -24.19 26.33 20.02
N VAL A 82 -24.86 26.18 18.88
CA VAL A 82 -25.50 24.99 18.28
C VAL A 82 -24.57 23.77 18.28
N PRO A 83 -25.07 22.52 18.41
CA PRO A 83 -24.20 21.34 18.42
C PRO A 83 -23.64 21.08 17.01
N SER A 84 -22.42 21.57 16.79
CA SER A 84 -21.54 21.05 15.74
C SER A 84 -20.74 19.89 16.33
N THR A 85 -20.63 18.82 15.55
CA THR A 85 -19.80 17.64 15.81
C THR A 85 -18.41 18.02 16.37
N PRO A 86 -17.92 17.37 17.43
CA PRO A 86 -16.61 17.71 18.00
C PRO A 86 -15.50 17.22 17.06
N THR A 87 -14.99 18.12 16.23
CA THR A 87 -13.64 17.97 15.67
C THR A 87 -12.67 18.19 16.83
N LEU A 88 -12.03 17.12 17.32
CA LEU A 88 -10.89 17.21 18.24
C LEU A 88 -9.87 18.17 17.60
N SER A 89 -9.69 19.36 18.18
CA SER A 89 -8.78 20.38 17.66
C SER A 89 -7.36 19.88 17.82
N VAL A 90 -6.71 19.60 16.69
CA VAL A 90 -5.33 19.15 16.64
C VAL A 90 -4.43 20.37 16.72
N ASP A 91 -3.80 20.63 17.87
CA ASP A 91 -2.76 21.65 18.04
C ASP A 91 -1.40 21.24 17.40
N LYS A 92 -1.40 20.23 16.51
CA LYS A 92 -0.20 19.75 15.81
C LYS A 92 -0.08 20.43 14.46
N SER A 93 1.07 21.06 14.23
CA SER A 93 1.42 21.66 12.95
C SER A 93 2.19 20.67 12.07
N PHE A 94 1.73 20.51 10.83
CA PHE A 94 2.36 19.71 9.78
C PHE A 94 3.09 20.59 8.75
N SER A 95 3.49 21.80 9.16
CA SER A 95 4.21 22.77 8.33
C SER A 95 5.49 22.19 7.70
N PHE A 96 6.12 21.20 8.34
CA PHE A 96 7.29 20.52 7.80
C PHE A 96 7.03 19.87 6.44
N LEU A 97 5.81 19.38 6.17
CA LEU A 97 5.41 18.81 4.88
C LEU A 97 5.09 19.88 3.83
N LEU A 98 4.77 21.12 4.22
CA LEU A 98 4.41 22.19 3.27
C LEU A 98 5.63 22.85 2.63
N ARG A 99 6.84 22.41 2.99
CA ARG A 99 8.09 23.02 2.52
C ARG A 99 8.40 22.56 1.10
N ARG A 100 8.81 23.51 0.26
CA ARG A 100 9.11 23.26 -1.16
C ARG A 100 10.32 22.36 -1.39
N ASP A 101 11.27 22.33 -0.46
CA ASP A 101 12.50 21.53 -0.53
C ASP A 101 12.24 20.01 -0.50
N ILE A 102 11.06 19.59 -0.03
CA ILE A 102 10.67 18.18 -0.04
C ILE A 102 10.34 17.72 -1.47
N TYR A 103 9.79 18.61 -2.30
CA TYR A 103 9.17 18.21 -3.55
C TYR A 103 10.11 18.39 -4.73
N HIS A 104 10.48 17.26 -5.35
CA HIS A 104 11.40 17.25 -6.47
C HIS A 104 10.71 17.79 -7.74
N PRO A 105 11.40 18.63 -8.54
CA PRO A 105 10.88 19.11 -9.80
C PRO A 105 10.72 17.94 -10.78
N LEU A 106 9.59 17.92 -11.47
CA LEU A 106 9.27 16.87 -12.43
C LEU A 106 9.64 17.33 -13.84
N SER A 107 10.10 16.39 -14.65
CA SER A 107 10.51 16.60 -16.04
C SER A 107 9.65 15.74 -16.96
N GLN A 108 9.42 16.24 -18.17
CA GLN A 108 8.78 15.49 -19.24
C GLN A 108 9.76 15.15 -20.37
N LEU A 109 11.07 15.23 -20.11
CA LEU A 109 12.10 14.94 -21.13
C LEU A 109 11.99 13.50 -21.65
N GLU A 110 11.70 12.55 -20.76
CA GLU A 110 11.49 11.13 -21.09
C GLU A 110 10.13 10.87 -21.76
N VAL A 111 9.19 11.81 -21.65
CA VAL A 111 7.89 11.72 -22.31
C VAL A 111 8.07 12.18 -23.77
N PRO A 112 7.63 11.40 -24.77
CA PRO A 112 7.67 11.81 -26.16
C PRO A 112 6.97 13.16 -26.36
N PRO A 113 7.51 14.08 -27.19
CA PRO A 113 6.98 15.44 -27.33
C PRO A 113 5.48 15.56 -27.57
N ALA A 114 4.88 14.62 -28.32
CA ALA A 114 3.45 14.60 -28.62
C ALA A 114 2.55 14.32 -27.41
N PHE A 115 3.09 13.74 -26.35
CA PHE A 115 2.37 13.45 -25.10
C PHE A 115 2.77 14.41 -23.97
N ARG A 116 3.61 15.41 -24.28
CA ARG A 116 3.94 16.44 -23.30
C ARG A 116 2.76 17.39 -23.15
N SER A 117 2.41 17.64 -21.91
CA SER A 117 1.35 18.56 -21.54
C SER A 117 1.94 19.61 -20.61
N GLU A 118 1.49 20.85 -20.72
CA GLU A 118 1.99 21.91 -19.87
C GLU A 118 1.69 21.61 -18.39
N PHE A 119 2.70 21.83 -17.55
CA PHE A 119 2.49 21.76 -16.11
C PHE A 119 1.56 22.91 -15.69
N ARG A 120 0.35 22.54 -15.25
CA ARG A 120 -0.66 23.50 -14.82
C ARG A 120 -0.19 24.23 -13.57
N ALA A 121 -0.06 25.55 -13.66
CA ALA A 121 0.17 26.41 -12.50
C ALA A 121 -1.12 26.53 -11.66
N LEU A 122 -0.95 26.72 -10.35
CA LEU A 122 -2.07 27.03 -9.48
C LEU A 122 -2.60 28.44 -9.81
N PRO A 123 -3.93 28.62 -10.05
CA PRO A 123 -4.48 29.94 -10.33
C PRO A 123 -4.25 30.92 -9.17
N PRO A 124 -3.90 32.20 -9.44
CA PRO A 124 -3.80 33.21 -8.40
C PRO A 124 -5.21 33.44 -7.84
N ASN A 125 -5.42 33.19 -6.54
CA ASN A 125 -6.71 33.20 -5.84
C ASN A 125 -7.56 31.92 -5.95
N ALA A 126 -6.98 30.79 -6.33
CA ALA A 126 -7.69 29.51 -6.22
C ALA A 126 -8.03 29.19 -4.75
N SER A 127 -9.24 28.70 -4.51
CA SER A 127 -9.58 28.08 -3.23
C SER A 127 -9.05 26.65 -3.20
N LEU A 128 -8.87 26.08 -2.00
CA LEU A 128 -8.48 24.67 -1.87
C LEU A 128 -9.46 23.75 -2.61
N HIS A 129 -10.77 24.02 -2.50
CA HIS A 129 -11.80 23.23 -3.17
C HIS A 129 -11.67 23.28 -4.70
N SER A 130 -11.47 24.46 -5.29
CA SER A 130 -11.32 24.57 -6.75
C SER A 130 -10.03 23.91 -7.25
N ALA A 131 -8.96 23.95 -6.45
CA ALA A 131 -7.73 23.22 -6.76
C ALA A 131 -7.93 21.70 -6.69
N LEU A 132 -8.64 21.19 -5.68
CA LEU A 132 -8.93 19.76 -5.58
C LEU A 132 -9.78 19.24 -6.75
N LEU A 133 -10.76 20.03 -7.24
CA LEU A 133 -11.53 19.66 -8.44
C LEU A 133 -10.65 19.53 -9.69
N ILE A 134 -9.68 20.41 -9.86
CA ILE A 134 -8.70 20.33 -10.96
C ILE A 134 -7.82 19.09 -10.81
N LEU A 135 -7.41 18.77 -9.58
CA LEU A 135 -6.62 17.58 -9.31
C LEU A 135 -7.43 16.31 -9.64
N ASP A 136 -8.69 16.25 -9.24
CA ASP A 136 -9.59 15.13 -9.54
C ASP A 136 -9.78 14.95 -11.06
N ASP A 137 -9.93 16.04 -11.80
CA ASP A 137 -10.01 16.04 -13.27
C ASP A 137 -8.75 15.41 -13.89
N LEU A 138 -7.56 15.89 -13.51
CA LEU A 138 -6.28 15.33 -13.98
C LEU A 138 -6.12 13.84 -13.67
N LEU A 139 -6.50 13.43 -12.46
CA LEU A 139 -6.41 12.02 -12.07
C LEU A 139 -7.44 11.17 -12.84
N SER A 140 -8.64 11.70 -13.10
CA SER A 140 -9.69 11.01 -13.87
C SER A 140 -9.32 10.79 -15.33
N GLU A 141 -8.58 11.74 -15.91
CA GLU A 141 -8.02 11.65 -17.27
C GLU A 141 -6.75 10.78 -17.35
N GLY A 142 -6.22 10.33 -16.21
CA GLY A 142 -5.00 9.50 -16.16
C GLY A 142 -3.70 10.30 -16.32
N HIS A 143 -3.74 11.63 -16.16
CA HIS A 143 -2.58 12.50 -16.23
C HIS A 143 -1.78 12.51 -14.91
N PHE A 144 -1.29 11.34 -14.49
CA PHE A 144 -0.66 11.14 -13.18
C PHE A 144 0.57 12.03 -12.96
N LEU A 145 1.43 12.22 -13.97
CA LEU A 145 2.61 13.09 -13.84
C LEU A 145 2.22 14.56 -13.58
N LEU A 146 1.15 15.03 -14.24
CA LEU A 146 0.61 16.38 -14.03
C LEU A 146 -0.07 16.48 -12.66
N ALA A 147 -0.82 15.46 -12.26
CA ALA A 147 -1.46 15.40 -10.95
C ALA A 147 -0.43 15.38 -9.79
N ALA A 148 0.69 14.69 -9.97
CA ALA A 148 1.81 14.71 -9.03
C ALA A 148 2.41 16.11 -8.89
N HIS A 149 2.66 16.78 -10.03
CA HIS A 149 3.14 18.16 -10.05
C HIS A 149 2.16 19.10 -9.35
N PHE A 150 0.88 19.02 -9.72
CA PHE A 150 -0.16 19.90 -9.20
C PHE A 150 -0.41 19.70 -7.70
N SER A 151 -0.31 18.46 -7.22
CA SER A 151 -0.39 18.14 -5.78
C SER A 151 0.72 18.83 -4.98
N ALA A 152 1.97 18.87 -5.48
CA ALA A 152 3.04 19.66 -4.85
C ALA A 152 2.80 21.17 -4.93
N ALA A 153 2.26 21.66 -6.05
CA ALA A 153 1.89 23.07 -6.18
C ALA A 153 0.86 23.48 -5.13
N ILE A 154 -0.13 22.61 -4.84
CA ILE A 154 -1.10 22.83 -3.77
C ILE A 154 -0.41 22.79 -2.39
N LEU A 155 0.37 21.73 -2.10
CA LEU A 155 1.04 21.53 -0.81
C LEU A 155 2.02 22.65 -0.44
N THR A 156 2.63 23.29 -1.43
CA THR A 156 3.60 24.39 -1.22
C THR A 156 2.96 25.78 -1.29
N SER A 157 1.66 25.85 -1.53
CA SER A 157 0.91 27.11 -1.61
C SER A 157 0.34 27.51 -0.25
N PRO A 158 0.07 28.81 -0.02
CA PRO A 158 -0.54 29.28 1.23
C PRO A 158 -2.04 28.92 1.35
N ILE A 159 -2.64 28.20 0.39
CA ILE A 159 -4.07 27.88 0.41
C ILE A 159 -4.42 26.80 1.44
N ILE A 160 -3.43 26.04 1.92
CA ILE A 160 -3.59 24.96 2.89
C ILE A 160 -3.07 25.40 4.26
N SER A 161 -3.87 25.16 5.30
CA SER A 161 -3.48 25.43 6.68
C SER A 161 -2.54 24.33 7.18
N SER A 162 -1.51 24.69 7.96
CA SER A 162 -0.58 23.71 8.55
C SER A 162 -1.24 22.71 9.49
N ASN A 163 -2.46 22.98 9.97
CA ASN A 163 -3.17 22.13 10.91
C ASN A 163 -4.22 21.24 10.21
N ASP A 164 -4.44 21.43 8.89
CA ASP A 164 -5.33 20.61 8.07
C ASP A 164 -4.65 19.31 7.62
N HIS A 165 -4.36 18.46 8.60
CA HIS A 165 -3.70 17.18 8.38
C HIS A 165 -4.42 16.27 7.37
N SER A 166 -5.76 16.34 7.30
CA SER A 166 -6.55 15.54 6.36
C SER A 166 -6.21 15.89 4.92
N SER A 167 -6.27 17.17 4.57
CA SER A 167 -5.92 17.64 3.22
C SER A 167 -4.43 17.43 2.91
N ILE A 168 -3.55 17.70 3.88
CA ILE A 168 -2.10 17.53 3.71
C ILE A 168 -1.76 16.08 3.38
N PHE A 169 -2.22 15.12 4.19
CA PHE A 169 -1.92 13.71 3.96
C PHE A 169 -2.60 13.14 2.72
N SER A 170 -3.81 13.62 2.38
CA SER A 170 -4.49 13.23 1.14
C SER A 170 -3.69 13.68 -0.10
N LEU A 171 -3.29 14.95 -0.15
CA LEU A 171 -2.47 15.49 -1.25
C LEU A 171 -1.09 14.83 -1.33
N PHE A 172 -0.46 14.60 -0.17
CA PHE A 172 0.85 13.95 -0.12
C PHE A 172 0.78 12.49 -0.60
N TYR A 173 -0.25 11.75 -0.18
CA TYR A 173 -0.52 10.41 -0.70
C TYR A 173 -0.76 10.44 -2.21
N THR A 174 -1.60 11.34 -2.71
CA THR A 174 -1.87 11.48 -4.15
C THR A 174 -0.59 11.75 -4.93
N ARG A 175 0.27 12.64 -4.43
CA ARG A 175 1.57 12.91 -5.04
C ARG A 175 2.44 11.65 -5.12
N LEU A 176 2.66 10.97 -3.98
CA LEU A 176 3.49 9.77 -3.93
C LEU A 176 2.95 8.65 -4.84
N ALA A 177 1.64 8.41 -4.80
CA ALA A 177 0.99 7.40 -5.63
C ALA A 177 1.09 7.73 -7.14
N CYS A 178 0.99 9.01 -7.52
CA CYS A 178 1.17 9.41 -8.91
C CYS A 178 2.62 9.31 -9.39
N LEU A 179 3.60 9.61 -8.53
CA LEU A 179 5.01 9.42 -8.86
C LEU A 179 5.30 7.94 -9.11
N GLU A 180 4.81 7.07 -8.23
CA GLU A 180 4.88 5.62 -8.37
C GLU A 180 4.28 5.13 -9.69
N LEU A 181 3.09 5.62 -10.04
CA LEU A 181 2.40 5.30 -11.29
C LEU A 181 3.17 5.70 -12.55
N CYS A 182 3.93 6.79 -12.47
CA CYS A 182 4.75 7.28 -13.58
C CYS A 182 6.17 6.70 -13.56
N GLY A 183 6.45 5.67 -12.76
CA GLY A 183 7.78 5.08 -12.65
C GLY A 183 8.82 5.97 -11.95
N ASN A 184 8.39 7.05 -11.30
CA ASN A 184 9.24 7.97 -10.55
C ASN A 184 9.42 7.52 -9.09
N THR A 185 9.60 6.21 -8.88
CA THR A 185 9.66 5.56 -7.56
C THR A 185 10.78 6.09 -6.69
N LEU A 186 11.95 6.40 -7.27
CA LEU A 186 13.08 6.93 -6.51
C LEU A 186 12.79 8.33 -5.96
N LEU A 187 12.06 9.16 -6.71
CA LEU A 187 11.61 10.46 -6.22
C LEU A 187 10.62 10.27 -5.08
N ALA A 188 9.60 9.42 -5.26
CA ALA A 188 8.63 9.11 -4.21
C ALA A 188 9.32 8.62 -2.91
N ALA A 189 10.32 7.75 -3.05
CA ALA A 189 11.13 7.23 -1.95
C ALA A 189 12.01 8.28 -1.25
N GLN A 190 12.41 9.35 -1.95
CA GLN A 190 13.08 10.48 -1.34
C GLN A 190 12.10 11.39 -0.59
N GLU A 191 10.96 11.70 -1.19
CA GLU A 191 9.97 12.61 -0.61
C GLU A 191 9.30 12.04 0.63
N VAL A 192 9.00 10.73 0.63
CA VAL A 192 8.36 10.05 1.76
C VAL A 192 9.19 10.11 3.05
N LYS A 193 10.50 10.36 2.96
CA LYS A 193 11.39 10.52 4.12
C LYS A 193 10.99 11.71 4.97
N ALA A 194 10.27 12.69 4.40
CA ALA A 194 9.71 13.80 5.15
C ALA A 194 8.70 13.36 6.22
N LEU A 195 8.09 12.18 6.12
CA LEU A 195 7.24 11.61 7.18
C LEU A 195 8.03 11.11 8.40
N GLU A 196 9.35 10.95 8.27
CA GLU A 196 10.22 10.42 9.32
C GLU A 196 9.68 9.11 9.90
N ASP A 197 9.54 9.04 11.23
CA ASP A 197 9.04 7.88 11.95
C ASP A 197 7.52 7.98 12.21
N LEU A 198 6.75 7.20 11.44
CA LEU A 198 5.30 7.12 11.58
C LEU A 198 4.84 6.43 12.88
N SER A 199 5.73 5.71 13.59
CA SER A 199 5.41 5.12 14.89
C SER A 199 5.47 6.13 16.05
N SER A 200 5.99 7.34 15.78
CA SER A 200 6.11 8.41 16.76
C SER A 200 4.75 8.83 17.33
N ALA A 201 4.71 9.11 18.65
CA ALA A 201 3.56 9.68 19.35
C ALA A 201 3.04 10.98 18.71
N PHE A 202 3.88 11.67 17.93
CA PHE A 202 3.49 12.84 17.13
C PHE A 202 2.29 12.53 16.21
N TYR A 203 2.19 11.33 15.64
CA TYR A 203 1.11 10.98 14.73
C TYR A 203 -0.16 10.43 15.40
N TYR A 204 -0.21 10.42 16.74
CA TYR A 204 -1.37 9.92 17.48
C TYR A 204 -2.11 11.05 18.17
N LEU A 205 -3.44 11.13 18.02
CA LEU A 205 -4.28 12.05 18.78
C LEU A 205 -4.64 11.41 20.11
N ASP A 206 -4.30 12.08 21.22
CA ASP A 206 -4.73 11.67 22.55
C ASP A 206 -6.23 11.98 22.70
N SER A 207 -7.01 10.94 23.02
CA SER A 207 -8.41 11.10 23.39
C SER A 207 -8.50 11.43 24.87
N ASP A 208 -9.10 12.57 25.20
CA ASP A 208 -9.32 13.11 26.56
C ASP A 208 -9.97 12.10 27.54
N THR A 209 -10.64 11.09 27.00
CA THR A 209 -11.28 9.98 27.72
C THR A 209 -10.33 8.83 28.10
N GLY A 210 -9.01 9.03 27.97
CA GLY A 210 -7.98 8.11 28.50
C GLY A 210 -7.90 6.74 27.85
N SER A 211 -8.56 6.55 26.69
CA SER A 211 -8.76 5.22 26.12
C SER A 211 -8.25 5.06 24.68
N ARG A 212 -7.95 6.14 23.94
CA ARG A 212 -7.79 6.03 22.48
C ARG A 212 -6.75 6.98 21.92
N SER A 213 -5.67 6.42 21.39
CA SER A 213 -4.73 7.13 20.54
C SER A 213 -5.07 6.81 19.08
N GLN A 214 -5.64 7.76 18.34
CA GLN A 214 -5.98 7.57 16.92
C GLN A 214 -4.86 8.08 16.02
N HIS A 215 -4.44 7.27 15.04
CA HIS A 215 -3.43 7.67 14.08
C HIS A 215 -3.99 8.73 13.10
N VAL A 216 -3.33 9.88 12.96
CA VAL A 216 -3.75 10.97 12.05
C VAL A 216 -3.46 10.66 10.59
N VAL A 217 -2.38 9.93 10.32
CA VAL A 217 -1.99 9.56 8.95
C VAL A 217 -2.93 8.45 8.44
N PRO A 218 -3.57 8.63 7.27
CA PRO A 218 -4.44 7.64 6.67
C PRO A 218 -3.74 6.29 6.44
N TRP A 219 -4.46 5.18 6.62
CA TRP A 219 -3.93 3.83 6.41
C TRP A 219 -3.22 3.63 5.05
N PRO A 220 -3.79 4.06 3.91
CA PRO A 220 -3.12 3.87 2.61
C PRO A 220 -1.74 4.56 2.54
N LEU A 221 -1.62 5.75 3.12
CA LEU A 221 -0.35 6.47 3.16
C LEU A 221 0.67 5.77 4.07
N ARG A 222 0.24 5.17 5.19
CA ARG A 222 1.14 4.40 6.05
C ARG A 222 1.70 3.17 5.35
N VAL A 223 0.83 2.43 4.64
CA VAL A 223 1.24 1.26 3.86
C VAL A 223 2.19 1.65 2.73
N LEU A 224 1.86 2.71 1.98
CA LEU A 224 2.71 3.23 0.91
C LEU A 224 4.06 3.73 1.46
N ALA A 225 4.07 4.37 2.63
CA ALA A 225 5.28 4.86 3.26
C ALA A 225 6.25 3.75 3.65
N VAL A 226 5.75 2.63 4.20
CA VAL A 226 6.59 1.46 4.50
C VAL A 226 7.30 0.95 3.23
N ARG A 227 6.58 0.88 2.11
CA ARG A 227 7.12 0.48 0.81
C ARG A 227 8.17 1.46 0.28
N LEU A 228 7.84 2.74 0.22
CA LEU A 228 8.73 3.75 -0.33
C LEU A 228 9.96 4.00 0.54
N GLN A 229 9.84 3.92 1.87
CA GLN A 229 10.98 4.04 2.77
C GLN A 229 11.92 2.83 2.62
N SER A 230 11.42 1.60 2.50
CA SER A 230 12.29 0.43 2.29
C SER A 230 13.08 0.54 0.99
N ILE A 231 12.47 1.03 -0.09
CA ILE A 231 13.15 1.37 -1.35
C ILE A 231 14.17 2.49 -1.14
N GLY A 232 13.78 3.57 -0.47
CA GLY A 232 14.63 4.75 -0.26
C GLY A 232 15.85 4.52 0.63
N PHE A 233 15.85 3.45 1.43
CA PHE A 233 17.01 2.96 2.19
C PHE A 233 17.71 1.76 1.51
N GLY A 234 17.14 1.21 0.44
CA GLY A 234 17.65 0.00 -0.23
C GLY A 234 17.61 -1.24 0.66
N ASP A 235 16.71 -1.29 1.63
CA ASP A 235 16.62 -2.37 2.62
C ASP A 235 15.19 -2.92 2.72
N ALA A 236 14.94 -4.03 2.01
CA ALA A 236 13.67 -4.72 2.02
C ALA A 236 13.30 -5.31 3.40
N ARG A 237 14.28 -5.55 4.30
CA ARG A 237 13.99 -6.01 5.68
C ARG A 237 13.19 -4.98 6.45
N ARG A 238 13.49 -3.68 6.25
CA ARG A 238 12.71 -2.58 6.83
C ARG A 238 11.27 -2.59 6.34
N GLY A 239 11.05 -2.98 5.09
CA GLY A 239 9.71 -3.18 4.53
C GLY A 239 8.94 -4.26 5.30
N ILE A 240 9.54 -5.43 5.51
CA ILE A 240 8.93 -6.51 6.30
C ILE A 240 8.63 -6.07 7.73
N THR A 241 9.59 -5.42 8.40
CA THR A 241 9.40 -4.92 9.77
C THR A 241 8.21 -3.96 9.86
N GLY A 242 8.14 -2.96 8.96
CA GLY A 242 7.04 -1.99 8.95
C GLY A 242 5.68 -2.64 8.65
N LEU A 243 5.63 -3.62 7.73
CA LEU A 243 4.40 -4.36 7.45
C LEU A 243 3.95 -5.21 8.66
N TYR A 244 4.89 -5.77 9.41
CA TYR A 244 4.59 -6.55 10.61
C TYR A 244 4.10 -5.67 11.76
N GLU A 245 4.65 -4.46 11.92
CA GLU A 245 4.16 -3.47 12.89
C GLU A 245 2.73 -3.04 12.58
N LEU A 246 2.43 -2.73 11.31
CA LEU A 246 1.05 -2.45 10.87
C LEU A 246 0.14 -3.67 11.04
N GLY A 247 0.66 -4.88 10.83
CA GLY A 247 -0.07 -6.14 11.05
C GLY A 247 -0.45 -6.33 12.52
N LEU A 248 0.47 -6.04 13.44
CA LEU A 248 0.19 -6.05 14.88
C LEU A 248 -0.88 -5.03 15.26
N GLU A 249 -0.82 -3.80 14.72
CA GLU A 249 -1.88 -2.80 14.91
C GLU A 249 -3.22 -3.34 14.44
N ALA A 250 -3.31 -3.85 13.20
CA ALA A 250 -4.54 -4.39 12.64
C ALA A 250 -5.10 -5.53 13.50
N ARG A 251 -4.24 -6.44 14.00
CA ARG A 251 -4.66 -7.52 14.91
C ARG A 251 -5.17 -6.98 16.24
N THR A 252 -4.51 -5.99 16.83
CA THR A 252 -4.98 -5.33 18.04
C THR A 252 -6.36 -4.71 17.83
N GLN A 253 -6.62 -4.12 16.66
CA GLN A 253 -7.93 -3.56 16.32
C GLN A 253 -9.00 -4.65 16.14
N ILE A 254 -8.70 -5.75 15.44
CA ILE A 254 -9.63 -6.88 15.25
C ILE A 254 -10.05 -7.53 16.58
N LEU A 255 -9.12 -7.58 17.53
CA LEU A 255 -9.33 -8.16 18.86
C LEU A 255 -10.04 -7.23 19.85
N ARG A 256 -10.34 -5.98 19.47
CA ARG A 256 -11.05 -5.06 20.36
C ARG A 256 -12.46 -5.59 20.65
N PRO A 257 -12.90 -5.62 21.93
CA PRO A 257 -14.21 -6.14 22.29
C PRO A 257 -15.36 -5.30 21.73
N GLU A 258 -15.19 -3.98 21.66
CA GLU A 258 -16.25 -3.02 21.30
C GLU A 258 -16.24 -2.62 19.81
N ILE A 259 -15.47 -3.31 18.97
CA ILE A 259 -15.37 -2.96 17.54
C ILE A 259 -16.61 -3.43 16.77
N GLY A 260 -17.19 -2.54 15.96
CA GLY A 260 -18.32 -2.87 15.10
C GLY A 260 -17.95 -3.92 14.04
N HIS A 261 -18.93 -4.69 13.57
CA HIS A 261 -18.68 -5.76 12.59
C HIS A 261 -18.06 -5.25 11.27
N GLU A 262 -18.53 -4.11 10.77
CA GLU A 262 -17.98 -3.48 9.55
C GLU A 262 -16.53 -3.05 9.75
N GLU A 263 -16.24 -2.39 10.87
CA GLU A 263 -14.88 -1.95 11.19
C GLU A 263 -13.94 -3.16 11.40
N LYS A 264 -14.42 -4.20 12.08
CA LYS A 264 -13.69 -5.47 12.22
C LYS A 264 -13.36 -6.07 10.87
N ASN A 265 -14.31 -6.13 9.94
CA ASN A 265 -14.09 -6.65 8.60
C ASN A 265 -13.09 -5.82 7.81
N MET A 266 -13.18 -4.49 7.89
CA MET A 266 -12.21 -3.58 7.29
C MET A 266 -10.79 -3.83 7.81
N TRP A 267 -10.60 -4.08 9.11
CA TRP A 267 -9.28 -4.45 9.64
C TRP A 267 -8.81 -5.85 9.22
N LYS A 268 -9.73 -6.82 9.07
CA LYS A 268 -9.43 -8.14 8.52
C LYS A 268 -8.95 -8.05 7.07
N GLU A 269 -9.60 -7.23 6.24
CA GLU A 269 -9.21 -6.96 4.85
C GLU A 269 -7.83 -6.31 4.79
N ARG A 270 -7.59 -5.29 5.63
CA ARG A 270 -6.27 -4.65 5.76
C ARG A 270 -5.17 -5.65 6.14
N LEU A 271 -5.44 -6.54 7.08
CA LEU A 271 -4.49 -7.57 7.49
C LEU A 271 -4.18 -8.56 6.34
N GLY A 272 -5.19 -8.93 5.55
CA GLY A 272 -5.01 -9.74 4.35
C GLY A 272 -4.14 -9.05 3.28
N ASP A 273 -4.40 -7.77 3.01
CA ASP A 273 -3.61 -6.97 2.07
C ASP A 273 -2.13 -6.83 2.51
N LEU A 274 -1.89 -6.59 3.82
CA LEU A 274 -0.53 -6.61 4.38
C LEU A 274 0.16 -7.96 4.19
N GLY A 275 -0.57 -9.07 4.30
CA GLY A 275 -0.08 -10.42 4.01
C GLY A 275 0.48 -10.54 2.59
N ILE A 276 -0.31 -10.12 1.59
CA ILE A 276 0.09 -10.15 0.17
C ILE A 276 1.35 -9.29 -0.06
N ARG A 277 1.40 -8.09 0.54
CA ARG A 277 2.55 -7.18 0.42
C ARG A 277 3.81 -7.72 1.10
N ALA A 278 3.66 -8.40 2.22
CA ALA A 278 4.77 -9.04 2.91
C ALA A 278 5.35 -10.19 2.07
N VAL A 279 4.50 -11.00 1.42
CA VAL A 279 4.95 -12.02 0.47
C VAL A 279 5.74 -11.38 -0.68
N ASN A 280 5.24 -10.28 -1.27
CA ASN A 280 5.98 -9.57 -2.31
C ASN A 280 7.35 -9.07 -1.82
N THR A 281 7.41 -8.52 -0.61
CA THR A 281 8.67 -8.03 -0.02
C THR A 281 9.64 -9.19 0.29
N LEU A 282 9.14 -10.37 0.70
CA LEU A 282 9.97 -11.57 0.89
C LEU A 282 10.59 -12.06 -0.43
N ILE A 283 9.83 -11.98 -1.54
CA ILE A 283 10.32 -12.30 -2.88
C ILE A 283 11.48 -11.36 -3.26
N GLU A 284 11.32 -10.06 -3.01
CA GLU A 284 12.38 -9.06 -3.29
C GLU A 284 13.62 -9.26 -2.43
N MET A 285 13.45 -9.74 -1.19
CA MET A 285 14.57 -10.16 -0.34
C MET A 285 15.26 -11.44 -0.81
N GLY A 286 14.65 -12.17 -1.76
CA GLY A 286 15.13 -13.47 -2.23
C GLY A 286 14.80 -14.65 -1.31
N ASP A 287 14.01 -14.45 -0.24
CA ASP A 287 13.54 -15.54 0.64
C ASP A 287 12.26 -16.18 0.08
N LEU A 288 12.42 -16.90 -1.03
CA LEU A 288 11.31 -17.53 -1.76
C LEU A 288 10.62 -18.63 -0.94
N GLU A 289 11.35 -19.31 -0.05
CA GLU A 289 10.78 -20.35 0.82
C GLU A 289 9.88 -19.75 1.90
N ALA A 290 10.27 -18.62 2.50
CA ALA A 290 9.39 -17.89 3.40
C ALA A 290 8.18 -17.33 2.64
N ALA A 291 8.39 -16.74 1.46
CA ALA A 291 7.30 -16.24 0.63
C ALA A 291 6.27 -17.34 0.31
N ARG A 292 6.73 -18.53 -0.10
CA ARG A 292 5.86 -19.68 -0.40
C ARG A 292 5.07 -20.14 0.82
N ARG A 293 5.73 -20.33 1.96
CA ARG A 293 5.07 -20.75 3.21
C ARG A 293 4.05 -19.71 3.69
N SER A 294 4.40 -18.44 3.64
CA SER A 294 3.51 -17.34 4.02
C SER A 294 2.29 -17.30 3.12
N LEU A 295 2.47 -17.34 1.79
CA LEU A 295 1.36 -17.32 0.84
C LEU A 295 0.44 -18.53 0.99
N ALA A 296 0.99 -19.73 1.18
CA ALA A 296 0.21 -20.96 1.40
C ALA A 296 -0.62 -20.94 2.71
N SER A 297 -0.19 -20.17 3.71
CA SER A 297 -0.92 -20.03 4.98
C SER A 297 -2.09 -19.03 4.90
N MET A 298 -2.16 -18.23 3.83
CA MET A 298 -3.21 -17.24 3.62
C MET A 298 -4.51 -17.91 3.18
N LYS A 299 -5.63 -17.33 3.60
CA LYS A 299 -6.95 -17.75 3.13
C LYS A 299 -7.19 -17.21 1.73
N VAL A 300 -7.53 -18.08 0.79
CA VAL A 300 -7.94 -17.68 -0.56
C VAL A 300 -9.26 -16.91 -0.47
N PRO A 301 -9.32 -15.64 -0.92
CA PRO A 301 -10.56 -14.87 -0.96
C PRO A 301 -11.51 -15.48 -1.99
N GLN A 302 -12.75 -15.81 -1.61
CA GLN A 302 -13.70 -16.45 -2.53
C GLN A 302 -14.35 -15.47 -3.53
N ALA A 303 -14.38 -14.18 -3.22
CA ALA A 303 -15.16 -13.19 -3.97
C ALA A 303 -14.31 -12.06 -4.60
N ASN A 304 -13.01 -11.97 -4.27
CA ASN A 304 -12.17 -10.86 -4.73
C ASN A 304 -11.23 -11.31 -5.85
N GLY A 305 -11.69 -11.19 -7.09
CA GLY A 305 -10.92 -11.62 -8.27
C GLY A 305 -9.56 -10.93 -8.40
N LEU A 306 -9.42 -9.69 -7.90
CA LEU A 306 -8.13 -8.99 -7.90
C LEU A 306 -7.13 -9.60 -6.91
N GLU A 307 -7.57 -9.96 -5.71
CA GLU A 307 -6.68 -10.59 -4.72
C GLU A 307 -6.25 -11.97 -5.19
N ILE A 308 -7.17 -12.75 -5.78
CA ILE A 308 -6.84 -14.03 -6.42
C ILE A 308 -5.80 -13.81 -7.52
N ALA A 309 -6.00 -12.82 -8.41
CA ALA A 309 -5.03 -12.49 -9.46
C ALA A 309 -3.64 -12.16 -8.88
N ARG A 310 -3.58 -11.38 -7.79
CA ARG A 310 -2.32 -11.07 -7.09
C ARG A 310 -1.66 -12.33 -6.53
N MET A 311 -2.42 -13.20 -5.88
CA MET A 311 -1.91 -14.46 -5.34
C MET A 311 -1.35 -15.35 -6.46
N VAL A 312 -2.05 -15.47 -7.60
CA VAL A 312 -1.56 -16.21 -8.78
C VAL A 312 -0.24 -15.62 -9.26
N LEU A 313 -0.15 -14.30 -9.44
CA LEU A 313 1.08 -13.63 -9.88
C LEU A 313 2.24 -13.85 -8.89
N LEU A 314 1.96 -13.86 -7.58
CA LEU A 314 2.97 -14.15 -6.56
C LEU A 314 3.45 -15.60 -6.63
N HIS A 315 2.55 -16.58 -6.78
CA HIS A 315 2.94 -17.98 -6.99
C HIS A 315 3.82 -18.15 -8.23
N LEU A 316 3.45 -17.52 -9.35
CA LEU A 316 4.28 -17.50 -10.56
C LEU A 316 5.65 -16.86 -10.32
N ARG A 317 5.71 -15.74 -9.58
CA ARG A 317 6.96 -15.05 -9.25
C ARG A 317 7.87 -15.85 -8.33
N ILE A 318 7.30 -16.65 -7.43
CA ILE A 318 8.02 -17.60 -6.56
C ILE A 318 8.53 -18.82 -7.36
N GLY A 319 7.93 -19.10 -8.53
CA GLY A 319 8.16 -20.31 -9.31
C GLY A 319 7.31 -21.51 -8.88
N ASP A 320 6.28 -21.28 -8.05
CA ASP A 320 5.31 -22.31 -7.63
C ASP A 320 4.17 -22.39 -8.66
N ILE A 321 4.50 -22.92 -9.82
CA ILE A 321 3.62 -23.00 -10.99
C ILE A 321 2.39 -23.84 -10.70
N GLU A 322 2.55 -24.92 -9.92
CA GLU A 322 1.44 -25.84 -9.63
C GLU A 322 0.40 -25.18 -8.71
N ALA A 323 0.84 -24.46 -7.67
CA ALA A 323 -0.09 -23.70 -6.84
C ALA A 323 -0.80 -22.59 -7.63
N ALA A 324 -0.09 -21.92 -8.55
CA ALA A 324 -0.70 -20.93 -9.44
C ALA A 324 -1.79 -21.55 -10.33
N ARG A 325 -1.53 -22.73 -10.92
CA ARG A 325 -2.50 -23.48 -11.74
C ARG A 325 -3.74 -23.84 -10.93
N VAL A 326 -3.57 -24.52 -9.80
CA VAL A 326 -4.68 -24.96 -8.95
C VAL A 326 -5.55 -23.78 -8.52
N LEU A 327 -4.93 -22.64 -8.18
CA LEU A 327 -5.64 -21.44 -7.79
C LEU A 327 -6.43 -20.83 -8.96
N LEU A 328 -5.89 -20.86 -10.19
CA LEU A 328 -6.56 -20.34 -11.38
C LEU A 328 -7.73 -21.23 -11.82
N GLU A 329 -7.55 -22.56 -11.78
CA GLU A 329 -8.59 -23.56 -12.10
C GLU A 329 -9.75 -23.52 -11.11
N SER A 330 -9.46 -23.31 -9.83
CA SER A 330 -10.49 -23.14 -8.79
C SER A 330 -11.19 -21.78 -8.83
N SER A 331 -10.71 -20.84 -9.66
CA SER A 331 -11.20 -19.45 -9.73
C SER A 331 -11.61 -19.04 -11.14
N PRO A 332 -12.74 -19.54 -11.68
CA PRO A 332 -13.16 -19.31 -13.07
C PRO A 332 -13.41 -17.84 -13.41
N ASN A 333 -13.69 -17.00 -12.40
CA ASN A 333 -13.89 -15.56 -12.59
C ASN A 333 -12.61 -14.80 -12.95
N VAL A 334 -11.44 -15.42 -12.80
CA VAL A 334 -10.10 -14.81 -12.93
C VAL A 334 -9.27 -15.50 -14.01
N SER A 335 -9.68 -16.69 -14.46
CA SER A 335 -8.99 -17.51 -15.46
C SER A 335 -9.06 -16.97 -16.90
N GLY A 336 -10.07 -16.16 -17.24
CA GLY A 336 -10.31 -15.68 -18.61
C GLY A 336 -9.50 -14.45 -19.06
N GLY A 337 -8.49 -14.03 -18.29
CA GLY A 337 -7.67 -12.84 -18.58
C GLY A 337 -6.21 -13.18 -18.91
N ILE A 338 -5.33 -12.20 -18.66
CA ILE A 338 -3.88 -12.30 -18.92
C ILE A 338 -3.17 -13.44 -18.16
N LEU A 339 -3.78 -13.98 -17.09
CA LEU A 339 -3.13 -14.94 -16.20
C LEU A 339 -2.97 -16.34 -16.81
N GLY A 340 -3.89 -16.77 -17.66
CA GLY A 340 -3.78 -18.05 -18.38
C GLY A 340 -2.53 -18.09 -19.28
N PRO A 341 -2.40 -17.14 -20.23
CA PRO A 341 -1.19 -17.02 -21.04
C PRO A 341 0.10 -16.88 -20.23
N LEU A 342 0.08 -16.11 -19.13
CA LEU A 342 1.26 -15.98 -18.25
C LEU A 342 1.63 -17.30 -17.56
N LEU A 343 0.65 -18.11 -17.16
CA LEU A 343 0.88 -19.46 -16.63
C LEU A 343 1.48 -20.37 -17.72
N SER A 344 0.92 -20.38 -18.93
CA SER A 344 1.47 -21.14 -20.07
C SER A 344 2.90 -20.73 -20.41
N MET A 345 3.23 -19.43 -20.33
CA MET A 345 4.60 -18.94 -20.46
C MET A 345 5.52 -19.44 -19.34
N ALA A 346 5.07 -19.38 -18.08
CA ALA A 346 5.86 -19.85 -16.93
C ALA A 346 6.17 -21.35 -17.00
N GLU A 347 5.29 -22.13 -17.65
CA GLU A 347 5.45 -23.56 -17.91
C GLU A 347 6.35 -23.88 -19.12
N GLY A 348 6.79 -22.87 -19.86
CA GLY A 348 7.53 -23.06 -21.11
C GLY A 348 6.67 -23.51 -22.29
N ARG A 349 5.33 -23.52 -22.15
CA ARG A 349 4.38 -23.81 -23.24
C ARG A 349 4.12 -22.57 -24.09
N PHE A 350 5.16 -22.06 -24.73
CA PHE A 350 5.08 -20.84 -25.53
C PHE A 350 4.16 -20.97 -26.75
N THR A 351 3.99 -22.16 -27.31
CA THR A 351 3.04 -22.41 -28.41
C THR A 351 1.60 -22.13 -27.98
N ASP A 352 1.24 -22.63 -26.79
CA ASP A 352 -0.10 -22.51 -26.23
C ASP A 352 -0.34 -21.05 -25.83
N ALA A 353 0.64 -20.43 -25.17
CA ALA A 353 0.60 -19.01 -24.82
C ALA A 353 0.38 -18.12 -26.05
N VAL A 354 1.01 -18.39 -27.20
CA VAL A 354 0.74 -17.64 -28.46
C VAL A 354 -0.74 -17.73 -28.84
N THR A 355 -1.35 -18.91 -28.75
CA THR A 355 -2.78 -19.08 -29.08
C THR A 355 -3.68 -18.35 -28.10
N GLU A 356 -3.37 -18.41 -26.81
CA GLU A 356 -4.12 -17.75 -25.74
C GLU A 356 -4.02 -16.22 -25.85
N TRP A 357 -2.82 -15.65 -26.07
CA TRP A 357 -2.64 -14.21 -26.29
C TRP A 357 -3.36 -13.69 -27.53
N ARG A 358 -3.39 -14.47 -28.62
CA ARG A 358 -4.16 -14.12 -29.83
C ARG A 358 -5.65 -14.12 -29.58
N ASN A 359 -6.14 -15.17 -28.91
CA ASN A 359 -7.54 -15.28 -28.54
C ASN A 359 -7.97 -14.08 -27.68
N LEU A 360 -7.17 -13.70 -26.68
CA LEU A 360 -7.42 -12.49 -25.87
C LEU A 360 -7.52 -11.24 -26.74
N ARG A 361 -6.58 -11.03 -27.66
CA ARG A 361 -6.58 -9.86 -28.55
C ARG A 361 -7.78 -9.82 -29.50
N GLU A 362 -8.27 -10.97 -29.95
CA GLU A 362 -9.40 -11.08 -30.88
C GLU A 362 -10.76 -10.95 -30.18
N HIS A 363 -10.88 -11.41 -28.93
CA HIS A 363 -12.17 -11.52 -28.23
C HIS A 363 -12.38 -10.47 -27.13
N GLN A 364 -11.33 -9.79 -26.66
CA GLN A 364 -11.46 -8.69 -25.70
C GLN A 364 -11.41 -7.34 -26.42
N VAL A 365 -12.51 -6.58 -26.34
CA VAL A 365 -12.53 -5.14 -26.63
C VAL A 365 -11.79 -4.44 -25.49
N ILE A 366 -10.45 -4.45 -25.49
CA ILE A 366 -9.68 -3.79 -24.43
C ILE A 366 -8.60 -2.91 -25.05
N THR A 367 -8.88 -1.62 -25.06
CA THR A 367 -7.97 -0.51 -25.36
C THR A 367 -6.91 -0.27 -24.28
N GLU A 368 -7.03 -0.88 -23.08
CA GLU A 368 -6.13 -0.62 -21.94
C GLU A 368 -4.97 -1.63 -21.82
N ASP A 369 -5.12 -2.88 -22.26
CA ASP A 369 -4.13 -3.97 -22.12
C ASP A 369 -3.47 -4.38 -23.45
N GLU A 370 -3.84 -3.73 -24.57
CA GLU A 370 -3.37 -4.07 -25.91
C GLU A 370 -1.84 -4.09 -26.02
N THR A 371 -1.19 -3.09 -25.40
CA THR A 371 0.27 -2.98 -25.39
C THR A 371 0.91 -4.17 -24.65
N LEU A 372 0.38 -4.52 -23.47
CA LEU A 372 0.88 -5.63 -22.66
C LEU A 372 0.68 -6.98 -23.38
N VAL A 373 -0.50 -7.18 -23.97
CA VAL A 373 -0.82 -8.38 -24.77
C VAL A 373 0.12 -8.48 -25.96
N ALA A 374 0.33 -7.38 -26.70
CA ALA A 374 1.22 -7.35 -27.86
C ALA A 374 2.68 -7.63 -27.49
N GLN A 375 3.17 -7.08 -26.37
CA GLN A 375 4.53 -7.32 -25.89
C GLN A 375 4.73 -8.80 -25.52
N ASN A 376 3.84 -9.36 -24.71
CA ASN A 376 3.96 -10.75 -24.29
C ASN A 376 3.78 -11.73 -25.47
N LEU A 377 2.90 -11.42 -26.43
CA LEU A 377 2.76 -12.19 -27.66
C LEU A 377 4.06 -12.15 -28.49
N ALA A 378 4.69 -10.98 -28.64
CA ALA A 378 5.96 -10.86 -29.34
C ALA A 378 7.07 -11.70 -28.68
N VAL A 379 7.15 -11.69 -27.35
CA VAL A 379 8.08 -12.55 -26.59
C VAL A 379 7.81 -14.02 -26.86
N CYS A 380 6.55 -14.47 -26.80
CA CYS A 380 6.23 -15.87 -27.06
C CYS A 380 6.58 -16.28 -28.50
N LEU A 381 6.32 -15.42 -29.49
CA LEU A 381 6.66 -15.68 -30.89
C LEU A 381 8.18 -15.77 -31.11
N LEU A 382 8.99 -15.03 -30.35
CA LEU A 382 10.45 -15.17 -30.35
C LEU A 382 10.88 -16.53 -29.82
N TYR A 383 10.32 -16.98 -28.69
CA TYR A 383 10.63 -18.30 -28.12
C TYR A 383 10.22 -19.47 -29.02
N VAL A 384 9.15 -19.31 -29.81
CA VAL A 384 8.71 -20.31 -30.81
C VAL A 384 9.51 -20.21 -32.13
N GLY A 385 10.35 -19.19 -32.31
CA GLY A 385 11.17 -19.01 -33.52
C GLY A 385 10.42 -18.43 -34.72
N LYS A 386 9.23 -17.84 -34.52
CA LYS A 386 8.38 -17.27 -35.58
C LYS A 386 8.76 -15.82 -35.90
N LEU A 387 10.01 -15.58 -36.28
CA LEU A 387 10.59 -14.23 -36.47
C LEU A 387 9.80 -13.36 -37.48
N ASN A 388 9.27 -13.97 -38.52
CA ASN A 388 8.43 -13.29 -39.53
C ASN A 388 7.15 -12.71 -38.91
N GLU A 389 6.58 -13.41 -37.92
CA GLU A 389 5.37 -12.99 -37.22
C GLU A 389 5.68 -11.99 -36.09
N VAL A 390 6.89 -12.01 -35.53
CA VAL A 390 7.34 -11.06 -34.49
C VAL A 390 7.56 -9.66 -35.07
N THR A 391 8.09 -9.57 -36.29
CA THR A 391 8.50 -8.32 -36.94
C THR A 391 7.45 -7.20 -36.85
N PRO A 392 6.16 -7.40 -37.18
CA PRO A 392 5.16 -6.33 -37.06
C PRO A 392 4.98 -5.83 -35.62
N TYR A 393 5.22 -6.65 -34.59
CA TYR A 393 5.12 -6.22 -33.20
C TYR A 393 6.35 -5.41 -32.77
N ILE A 394 7.55 -5.89 -33.07
CA ILE A 394 8.79 -5.13 -32.78
C ILE A 394 8.79 -3.81 -33.55
N VAL A 395 8.43 -3.86 -34.83
CA VAL A 395 8.28 -2.68 -35.68
C VAL A 395 7.16 -1.80 -35.15
N PHE A 396 6.03 -2.33 -34.66
CA PHE A 396 5.00 -1.52 -34.00
C PHE A 396 5.52 -0.85 -32.73
N PHE A 397 6.34 -1.49 -31.91
CA PHE A 397 6.93 -0.83 -30.73
C PHE A 397 7.95 0.23 -31.13
N VAL A 398 8.82 -0.06 -32.09
CA VAL A 398 9.84 0.86 -32.61
C VAL A 398 9.22 2.02 -33.41
N TRP A 399 8.10 1.78 -34.12
CA TRP A 399 7.33 2.79 -34.85
C TRP A 399 6.28 3.46 -33.97
N ALA A 400 5.76 2.87 -32.91
CA ALA A 400 5.04 3.64 -31.89
C ALA A 400 5.98 4.71 -31.34
N ASP A 401 7.25 4.36 -31.10
CA ASP A 401 8.28 5.35 -30.76
C ASP A 401 8.66 6.28 -31.95
N SER A 402 8.74 5.79 -33.19
CA SER A 402 9.26 6.57 -34.36
C SER A 402 8.22 7.29 -35.24
N LEU A 403 6.97 6.81 -35.34
CA LEU A 403 5.86 7.37 -36.13
C LEU A 403 5.21 8.53 -35.36
N ILE A 404 5.32 8.54 -34.03
CA ILE A 404 5.12 9.74 -33.18
C ILE A 404 6.15 10.83 -33.51
N VAL A 405 7.40 10.44 -33.83
CA VAL A 405 8.44 11.39 -34.25
C VAL A 405 8.23 11.88 -35.70
N LYS A 406 7.68 11.06 -36.60
CA LYS A 406 7.55 11.40 -38.04
C LYS A 406 6.21 12.05 -38.44
N SER A 407 5.10 11.83 -37.74
CA SER A 407 3.81 12.47 -38.08
C SER A 407 3.79 13.99 -37.83
N GLN A 408 4.72 14.50 -37.02
CA GLN A 408 4.94 15.94 -36.77
C GLN A 408 5.86 16.62 -37.82
N GLY A 409 6.38 15.87 -38.80
CA GLY A 409 7.19 16.44 -39.89
C GLY A 409 6.41 16.88 -41.13
N LYS A 410 5.17 16.40 -41.33
CA LYS A 410 4.38 16.67 -42.54
C LYS A 410 2.87 16.61 -42.29
N TYR A 411 2.29 17.61 -41.63
CA TYR A 411 0.87 17.96 -41.80
C TYR A 411 0.66 19.48 -41.64
N SER A 412 1.40 20.26 -42.42
CA SER A 412 0.84 21.47 -43.01
C SER A 412 0.33 21.08 -44.41
N SER A 413 -0.98 21.05 -44.57
CA SER A 413 -1.78 20.77 -45.78
C SER A 413 -2.28 19.32 -46.00
N LEU A 414 -3.62 19.25 -46.14
CA LEU A 414 -4.49 18.16 -46.63
C LEU A 414 -4.83 17.04 -45.63
N SER A 415 -6.07 16.56 -45.45
CA SER A 415 -7.43 17.00 -45.81
C SER A 415 -8.41 16.05 -45.10
N SER A 416 -9.35 16.64 -44.34
CA SER A 416 -10.75 16.28 -44.06
C SER A 416 -11.31 14.84 -43.87
N GLU A 417 -10.61 13.73 -44.09
CA GLU A 417 -11.25 12.39 -44.01
C GLU A 417 -10.79 11.50 -42.83
N ALA A 418 -9.67 11.80 -42.18
CA ALA A 418 -9.21 11.03 -41.02
C ALA A 418 -9.88 11.44 -39.69
N THR A 419 -10.57 12.58 -39.65
CA THR A 419 -11.11 13.17 -38.42
C THR A 419 -12.46 12.59 -37.98
N ASN A 420 -13.15 11.87 -38.87
CA ASN A 420 -14.51 11.36 -38.59
C ASN A 420 -14.55 9.95 -37.98
N LEU A 421 -13.46 9.18 -38.03
CA LEU A 421 -13.38 7.86 -37.36
C LEU A 421 -12.95 7.94 -35.89
N PHE A 422 -12.42 9.08 -35.44
CA PHE A 422 -11.93 9.26 -34.06
C PHE A 422 -12.94 9.89 -33.09
N ARG A 423 -14.13 10.28 -33.56
CA ARG A 423 -15.14 11.00 -32.76
C ARG A 423 -16.27 10.13 -32.20
N ALA A 424 -16.37 8.85 -32.57
CA ALA A 424 -17.51 8.00 -32.24
C ALA A 424 -17.40 7.21 -30.92
N SER A 425 -16.31 7.35 -30.15
CA SER A 425 -16.06 6.49 -28.97
C SER A 425 -16.11 7.21 -27.61
N ARG A 426 -16.62 8.44 -27.55
CA ARG A 426 -16.91 9.12 -26.28
C ARG A 426 -18.41 9.05 -25.98
N LEU A 427 -18.74 8.34 -24.89
CA LEU A 427 -19.85 8.49 -23.94
C LEU A 427 -20.15 7.08 -23.37
N THR A 428 -19.95 6.82 -22.09
CA THR A 428 -21.05 6.88 -21.12
C THR A 428 -20.53 6.87 -19.66
N SER A 429 -20.84 7.95 -18.94
CA SER A 429 -21.40 8.10 -17.57
C SER A 429 -21.39 6.97 -16.52
N GLN A 430 -20.43 6.05 -16.48
CA GLN A 430 -20.30 5.04 -15.39
C GLN A 430 -18.92 5.02 -14.69
N GLN A 431 -18.11 6.06 -14.92
CA GLN A 431 -16.71 6.11 -14.48
C GLN A 431 -16.48 6.73 -13.09
N SER A 432 -17.50 7.31 -12.45
CA SER A 432 -17.32 8.00 -11.15
C SER A 432 -17.16 7.05 -9.95
N THR A 433 -17.79 5.87 -9.96
CA THR A 433 -17.73 4.91 -8.84
C THR A 433 -16.58 3.90 -8.92
N ASN A 434 -15.95 3.75 -10.08
CA ASN A 434 -14.79 2.86 -10.28
C ASN A 434 -13.44 3.53 -10.00
N PHE A 435 -13.44 4.85 -9.85
CA PHE A 435 -12.24 5.67 -9.76
C PHE A 435 -11.58 5.67 -8.36
N ALA A 436 -12.38 5.73 -7.29
CA ALA A 436 -11.88 5.51 -5.92
C ALA A 436 -11.33 4.08 -5.72
N ARG A 437 -11.88 3.09 -6.43
CA ARG A 437 -11.32 1.73 -6.51
C ARG A 437 -10.02 1.71 -7.30
N ARG A 438 -9.80 2.58 -8.29
CA ARG A 438 -8.60 2.61 -9.15
C ARG A 438 -7.36 3.12 -8.39
N ILE A 439 -7.51 4.17 -7.59
CA ILE A 439 -6.43 4.66 -6.70
C ILE A 439 -6.06 3.60 -5.64
N HIS A 440 -7.05 2.86 -5.12
CA HIS A 440 -6.80 1.75 -4.19
C HIS A 440 -6.25 0.48 -4.90
N LYS A 441 -6.59 0.23 -6.17
CA LYS A 441 -6.06 -0.90 -6.95
C LYS A 441 -4.58 -0.71 -7.32
N ILE A 442 -4.21 0.51 -7.68
CA ILE A 442 -2.86 0.88 -8.11
C ILE A 442 -1.92 1.04 -6.92
N SER A 443 -2.36 1.71 -5.83
CA SER A 443 -1.55 1.79 -4.61
C SER A 443 -1.30 0.41 -3.98
N ASN A 444 -2.07 -0.61 -4.36
CA ASN A 444 -1.89 -2.01 -3.96
C ASN A 444 -1.29 -2.90 -5.07
N SER A 445 -0.87 -2.32 -6.20
CA SER A 445 -0.10 -3.00 -7.25
C SER A 445 1.41 -2.74 -7.15
N ILE A 446 1.81 -1.88 -6.21
CA ILE A 446 3.19 -1.61 -5.77
C ILE A 446 3.23 -1.88 -4.26
#